data_AF-A0A836V4P2-F1
#
_entry.id   AF-A0A836V4P2-F1
#
_cell.length_a   1.000
_cell.length_b   1.000
_cell.length_c   1.000
_cell.angle_alpha   90.00
_cell.angle_beta   90.00
_cell.angle_gamma   90.00
#
_symmetry.space_group_name_H-M   'P 1'
#
loop_
_entity.id
_entity.type
_entity.pdbx_description
1 polymer ?
#
loop_
_entity_poly.entity_id
_entity_poly.type
_entity_poly.pdbx_seq_one_letter_code
_entity_poly.pdbx_strand_id
1 'polypeptide(L)'
;MNLGAVETGKRNITEWRRIPNWFAGIWHKEKSTRFVNGRPVSYQTRADLITGYQMDAKGRIWQPVFVNVGKVETDDYVEYQMPQRKTIYAMEKGKYTSFSLSTRVRIDKDTNQIMSSFQQEDLSVSTPQSDGVVKAVVECRVFNQDGRVKFEDTIEVMEVRVEEFNPIDEYNGIDYRDSFIKFLEASGHPELIPAERPKSVLTETQERILSIETRNNRMQVFKRTGGEPDGAPGGVSNQLPDESQDEFPPQQQRTGFQPSQRPQSQRLQLQQKFQQLQQQLQQLQQPHQPQRPESKRMPDSGF
;
A
#
# COMPACT_ATOMS: atom_id res chain seq x y z
N MET A 1 16.92 20.23 13.86
CA MET A 1 16.77 19.90 12.43
C MET A 1 15.37 20.35 12.06
N ASN A 2 15.23 21.27 11.09
CA ASN A 2 13.93 21.74 10.62
C ASN A 2 13.12 20.51 10.17
N LEU A 3 11.92 20.32 10.72
CA LEU A 3 10.92 19.47 10.09
C LEU A 3 10.53 20.18 8.80
N GLY A 4 11.37 20.06 7.77
CA GLY A 4 10.86 20.16 6.42
C GLY A 4 9.70 19.19 6.41
N ALA A 5 8.49 19.70 6.17
CA ALA A 5 7.33 18.86 5.90
C ALA A 5 7.86 17.67 5.10
N VAL A 6 7.74 16.45 5.63
CA VAL A 6 7.85 15.30 4.74
C VAL A 6 6.79 15.63 3.72
N GLU A 7 7.20 16.03 2.51
CA GLU A 7 6.28 16.38 1.45
C GLU A 7 5.51 15.10 1.17
N THR A 8 4.42 14.89 1.91
CA THR A 8 3.52 13.74 1.80
C THR A 8 2.84 13.73 0.43
N GLY A 9 3.17 14.68 -0.45
CA GLY A 9 2.66 14.78 -1.80
C GLY A 9 3.57 14.22 -2.89
N LYS A 10 4.90 14.23 -2.75
CA LYS A 10 5.77 13.91 -3.89
C LYS A 10 6.01 12.40 -3.98
N ARG A 11 5.38 11.77 -4.96
CA ARG A 11 5.54 10.33 -5.20
C ARG A 11 6.91 10.04 -5.79
N ASN A 12 7.65 9.14 -5.15
CA ASN A 12 8.93 8.68 -5.67
C ASN A 12 8.71 7.43 -6.53
N ILE A 13 8.91 7.59 -7.84
CA ILE A 13 8.92 6.47 -8.80
C ILE A 13 10.29 5.79 -8.70
N THR A 14 10.29 4.50 -8.41
CA THR A 14 11.52 3.71 -8.27
C THR A 14 11.81 2.83 -9.47
N GLU A 15 10.78 2.49 -10.23
CA GLU A 15 10.85 1.65 -11.42
C GLU A 15 9.54 1.78 -12.21
N TRP A 16 9.57 1.34 -13.47
CA TRP A 16 8.41 1.21 -14.33
C TRP A 16 8.21 -0.25 -14.70
N ARG A 17 6.95 -0.67 -14.80
CA ARG A 17 6.62 -2.06 -15.10
C ARG A 17 5.52 -2.18 -16.11
N ARG A 18 5.74 -3.05 -17.10
CA ARG A 18 4.71 -3.41 -18.05
C ARG A 18 3.57 -4.16 -17.36
N ILE A 19 2.34 -3.81 -17.67
CA ILE A 19 1.13 -4.53 -17.25
C ILE A 19 0.38 -5.03 -18.50
N PRO A 20 -0.53 -6.02 -18.36
CA PRO A 20 -1.37 -6.41 -19.47
C PRO A 20 -2.33 -5.29 -19.87
N ASN A 21 -2.55 -5.12 -21.18
CA ASN A 21 -3.42 -4.06 -21.67
C ASN A 21 -4.87 -4.19 -21.16
N TRP A 22 -5.37 -5.43 -21.03
CA TRP A 22 -6.72 -5.68 -20.47
C TRP A 22 -6.86 -5.28 -19.01
N PHE A 23 -5.74 -5.10 -18.29
CA PHE A 23 -5.72 -4.72 -16.88
C PHE A 23 -5.53 -3.22 -16.68
N ALA A 24 -5.32 -2.44 -17.75
CA ALA A 24 -5.14 -1.00 -17.66
C ALA A 24 -6.48 -0.25 -17.70
N GLY A 25 -6.51 0.94 -17.09
CA GLY A 25 -7.68 1.79 -16.96
C GLY A 25 -8.01 2.13 -15.52
N ILE A 26 -9.24 2.57 -15.30
CA ILE A 26 -9.78 2.85 -13.98
C ILE A 26 -10.72 1.72 -13.57
N TRP A 27 -10.45 1.14 -12.43
CA TRP A 27 -11.20 0.02 -11.88
C TRP A 27 -11.93 0.43 -10.62
N HIS A 28 -13.18 -0.01 -10.51
CA HIS A 28 -14.01 0.17 -9.33
C HIS A 28 -14.20 -1.15 -8.62
N LYS A 29 -14.03 -1.14 -7.29
CA LYS A 29 -14.45 -2.22 -6.41
C LYS A 29 -15.44 -1.69 -5.39
N GLU A 30 -16.43 -2.53 -5.09
CA GLU A 30 -17.52 -2.21 -4.17
C GLU A 30 -17.49 -3.14 -2.95
N LYS A 31 -17.17 -4.43 -3.15
CA LYS A 31 -17.19 -5.48 -2.13
C LYS A 31 -15.98 -6.39 -2.23
N SER A 32 -15.49 -6.86 -1.09
CA SER A 32 -14.49 -7.93 -1.01
C SER A 32 -14.99 -9.05 -0.11
N THR A 33 -14.56 -10.28 -0.37
CA THR A 33 -14.85 -11.45 0.48
C THR A 33 -13.54 -12.01 0.99
N ARG A 34 -13.36 -11.98 2.31
CA ARG A 34 -12.22 -12.56 3.01
C ARG A 34 -12.58 -13.95 3.49
N PHE A 35 -11.68 -14.92 3.32
CA PHE A 35 -11.83 -16.26 3.85
C PHE A 35 -10.97 -16.39 5.10
N VAL A 36 -11.61 -16.35 6.27
CA VAL A 36 -10.97 -16.48 7.58
C VAL A 36 -11.25 -17.89 8.09
N ASN A 37 -10.21 -18.70 8.27
CA ASN A 37 -10.35 -20.13 8.64
C ASN A 37 -11.33 -20.88 7.72
N GLY A 38 -11.28 -20.58 6.41
CA GLY A 38 -12.17 -21.16 5.39
C GLY A 38 -13.60 -20.60 5.36
N ARG A 39 -13.98 -19.71 6.29
CA ARG A 39 -15.31 -19.10 6.32
C ARG A 39 -15.31 -17.75 5.59
N PRO A 40 -16.22 -17.53 4.63
CA PRO A 40 -16.31 -16.26 3.92
C PRO A 40 -16.90 -15.17 4.81
N VAL A 41 -16.27 -14.00 4.82
CA VAL A 41 -16.72 -12.78 5.45
C VAL A 41 -16.66 -11.68 4.41
N SER A 42 -17.81 -11.10 4.06
CA SER A 42 -17.88 -10.02 3.08
C SER A 42 -17.74 -8.65 3.74
N TYR A 43 -17.01 -7.76 3.07
CA TYR A 43 -16.78 -6.39 3.49
C TYR A 43 -17.19 -5.45 2.36
N GLN A 44 -17.81 -4.34 2.72
CA GLN A 44 -17.96 -3.22 1.80
C GLN A 44 -16.58 -2.55 1.68
N THR A 45 -16.04 -2.54 0.46
CA THR A 45 -14.70 -2.00 0.17
C THR A 45 -14.83 -1.15 -1.08
N ARG A 46 -15.38 0.05 -0.93
CA ARG A 46 -15.55 0.99 -2.05
C ARG A 46 -14.24 1.69 -2.35
N ALA A 47 -13.67 1.45 -3.52
CA ALA A 47 -12.50 2.17 -3.98
C ALA A 47 -12.41 2.18 -5.50
N ASP A 48 -11.80 3.25 -6.03
CA ASP A 48 -11.40 3.35 -7.42
C ASP A 48 -9.87 3.25 -7.48
N LEU A 49 -9.36 2.57 -8.49
CA LEU A 49 -7.93 2.32 -8.70
C LEU A 49 -7.55 2.68 -10.13
N ILE A 50 -6.46 3.44 -10.29
CA ILE A 50 -5.83 3.65 -11.60
C ILE A 50 -4.76 2.59 -11.83
N THR A 51 -4.77 2.00 -13.01
CA THR A 51 -3.79 1.01 -13.48
C THR A 51 -3.27 1.41 -14.85
N GLY A 52 -1.94 1.50 -14.98
CA GLY A 52 -1.28 2.03 -16.17
C GLY A 52 -1.25 3.55 -16.19
N TYR A 53 -0.10 4.11 -16.56
CA TYR A 53 0.13 5.56 -16.62
C TYR A 53 0.73 5.98 -17.95
N GLN A 54 1.60 5.16 -18.54
CA GLN A 54 2.27 5.47 -19.79
C GLN A 54 2.14 4.30 -20.76
N MET A 55 2.26 4.60 -22.05
CA MET A 55 2.20 3.62 -23.13
C MET A 55 3.45 3.78 -23.98
N ASP A 56 4.09 2.70 -24.37
CA ASP A 56 5.27 2.73 -25.24
C ASP A 56 4.92 2.78 -26.73
N ALA A 57 5.92 2.95 -27.60
CA ALA A 57 5.75 2.99 -29.05
C ALA A 57 5.15 1.71 -29.66
N LYS A 58 5.13 0.59 -28.91
CA LYS A 58 4.54 -0.68 -29.33
C LYS A 58 3.13 -0.88 -28.75
N GLY A 59 2.55 0.14 -28.13
CA GLY A 59 1.21 0.08 -27.54
C GLY A 59 1.11 -0.75 -26.24
N ARG A 60 2.24 -1.00 -25.57
CA ARG A 60 2.24 -1.71 -24.28
C ARG A 60 2.15 -0.71 -23.15
N ILE A 61 1.38 -1.04 -22.13
CA ILE A 61 1.06 -0.12 -21.03
C ILE A 61 1.98 -0.38 -19.84
N TRP A 62 2.41 0.71 -19.20
CA TRP A 62 3.40 0.74 -18.13
C TRP A 62 2.84 1.44 -16.88
N GLN A 63 3.13 0.84 -15.73
CA GLN A 63 2.73 1.27 -14.40
C GLN A 63 3.98 1.71 -13.62
N PRO A 64 4.02 2.94 -13.07
CA PRO A 64 5.06 3.35 -12.14
C PRO A 64 4.91 2.61 -10.81
N VAL A 65 6.04 2.28 -10.19
CA VAL A 65 6.08 1.72 -8.84
C VAL A 65 6.50 2.79 -7.85
N PHE A 66 5.60 3.07 -6.92
CA PHE A 66 5.80 4.01 -5.83
C PHE A 66 6.26 3.27 -4.57
N VAL A 67 7.13 3.93 -3.79
CA VAL A 67 7.61 3.44 -2.47
C VAL A 67 7.15 4.33 -1.32
N ASN A 68 6.11 5.14 -1.55
CA ASN A 68 5.61 6.07 -0.54
C ASN A 68 4.90 5.32 0.59
N VAL A 69 4.89 5.94 1.78
CA VAL A 69 4.13 5.43 2.91
C VAL A 69 2.64 5.64 2.67
N GLY A 70 1.89 4.53 2.65
CA GLY A 70 0.44 4.51 2.71
C GLY A 70 -0.07 4.86 4.11
N LYS A 71 -1.23 5.48 4.22
CA LYS A 71 -1.92 5.81 5.48
C LYS A 71 -3.40 5.44 5.39
N VAL A 72 -3.78 4.28 5.91
CA VAL A 72 -5.19 3.88 6.04
C VAL A 72 -5.72 4.35 7.38
N GLU A 73 -6.94 4.88 7.41
CA GLU A 73 -7.54 5.42 8.62
C GLU A 73 -8.87 4.75 8.90
N THR A 74 -8.98 4.11 10.06
CA THR A 74 -10.19 3.45 10.57
C THR A 74 -10.82 4.30 11.68
N ASP A 75 -11.89 3.81 12.31
CA ASP A 75 -12.49 4.49 13.45
C ASP A 75 -11.53 4.51 14.65
N ASP A 76 -10.85 3.39 14.92
CA ASP A 76 -10.07 3.21 16.16
C ASP A 76 -8.57 3.51 15.99
N TYR A 77 -8.01 3.27 14.79
CA TYR A 77 -6.58 3.43 14.53
C TYR A 77 -6.24 4.02 13.17
N VAL A 78 -5.02 4.55 13.06
CA VAL A 78 -4.35 4.87 11.80
C VAL A 78 -3.31 3.79 11.50
N GLU A 79 -3.38 3.17 10.32
CA GLU A 79 -2.40 2.22 9.83
C GLU A 79 -1.47 2.89 8.81
N TYR A 80 -0.18 2.92 9.10
CA TYR A 80 0.86 3.30 8.15
C TYR A 80 1.39 2.06 7.45
N GLN A 81 1.37 2.06 6.12
CA GLN A 81 1.86 0.99 5.26
C GLN A 81 3.14 1.45 4.61
N MET A 82 4.26 0.82 4.93
CA MET A 82 5.58 1.14 4.38
C MET A 82 5.95 0.06 3.37
N PRO A 83 5.78 0.30 2.05
CA PRO A 83 6.16 -0.66 1.04
C PRO A 83 7.67 -0.93 1.11
N GLN A 84 8.03 -2.21 1.15
CA GLN A 84 9.43 -2.65 1.13
C GLN A 84 9.79 -3.22 -0.24
N ARG A 85 8.84 -3.93 -0.83
CA ARG A 85 8.96 -4.52 -2.15
C ARG A 85 7.58 -4.57 -2.79
N LYS A 86 7.50 -4.23 -4.06
CA LYS A 86 6.39 -4.59 -4.94
C LYS A 86 7.05 -5.25 -6.14
N THR A 87 6.53 -6.33 -6.70
CA THR A 87 7.07 -6.98 -7.91
C THR A 87 5.98 -7.61 -8.76
N ILE A 88 6.17 -7.64 -10.08
CA ILE A 88 5.38 -8.50 -10.94
C ILE A 88 6.02 -9.88 -10.84
N TYR A 89 5.25 -10.83 -10.32
CA TYR A 89 5.72 -12.19 -10.13
C TYR A 89 5.62 -12.98 -11.43
N ALA A 90 4.48 -12.86 -12.12
CA ALA A 90 4.24 -13.51 -13.39
C ALA A 90 3.22 -12.72 -14.22
N MET A 91 3.38 -12.79 -15.54
CA MET A 91 2.43 -12.21 -16.49
C MET A 91 2.19 -13.23 -17.60
N GLU A 92 1.06 -13.90 -17.52
CA GLU A 92 0.64 -14.95 -18.44
C GLU A 92 -0.57 -14.47 -19.24
N LYS A 93 -0.93 -15.18 -20.30
CA LYS A 93 -2.14 -14.86 -21.07
C LYS A 93 -3.36 -14.99 -20.16
N GLY A 94 -4.08 -13.90 -19.94
CA GLY A 94 -5.28 -13.86 -19.08
C GLY A 94 -4.98 -13.93 -17.58
N LYS A 95 -3.74 -13.67 -17.15
CA LYS A 95 -3.40 -13.68 -15.72
C LYS A 95 -2.29 -12.70 -15.41
N TYR A 96 -2.49 -11.92 -14.36
CA TYR A 96 -1.50 -10.99 -13.82
C TYR A 96 -1.24 -11.32 -12.36
N THR A 97 0.01 -11.67 -12.03
CA THR A 97 0.41 -11.99 -10.67
C THR A 97 1.37 -10.92 -10.15
N SER A 98 1.03 -10.31 -9.03
CA SER A 98 1.88 -9.34 -8.34
C SER A 98 2.12 -9.77 -6.90
N PHE A 99 3.29 -9.40 -6.39
CA PHE A 99 3.67 -9.61 -4.99
C PHE A 99 4.00 -8.26 -4.36
N SER A 100 3.57 -8.05 -3.13
CA SER A 100 4.05 -6.95 -2.30
C SER A 100 4.42 -7.40 -0.90
N LEU A 101 5.47 -6.79 -0.36
CA LEU A 101 5.89 -6.88 1.03
C LEU A 101 5.85 -5.48 1.62
N SER A 102 5.17 -5.33 2.75
CA SER A 102 5.07 -4.07 3.48
C SER A 102 5.31 -4.28 4.97
N THR A 103 5.84 -3.27 5.64
CA THR A 103 5.76 -3.14 7.10
C THR A 103 4.56 -2.27 7.42
N ARG A 104 3.74 -2.71 8.37
CA ARG A 104 2.53 -2.01 8.77
C ARG A 104 2.59 -1.67 10.25
N VAL A 105 2.23 -0.44 10.59
CA VAL A 105 2.20 0.06 11.96
C VAL A 105 0.82 0.65 12.21
N ARG A 106 0.15 0.16 13.25
CA ARG A 106 -1.14 0.69 13.70
C ARG A 106 -0.94 1.56 14.92
N ILE A 107 -1.48 2.76 14.86
CA ILE A 107 -1.43 3.76 15.91
C ILE A 107 -2.85 4.03 16.37
N ASP A 108 -3.10 3.83 17.66
CA ASP A 108 -4.37 4.16 18.31
C ASP A 108 -4.61 5.66 18.21
N LYS A 109 -5.81 6.07 17.80
CA LYS A 109 -6.09 7.50 17.55
C LYS A 109 -6.20 8.33 18.82
N ASP A 110 -6.71 7.74 19.90
CA ASP A 110 -6.99 8.46 21.13
C ASP A 110 -5.71 8.68 21.95
N THR A 111 -4.91 7.63 22.06
CA THR A 111 -3.68 7.62 22.87
C THR A 111 -2.43 7.97 22.07
N ASN A 112 -2.51 7.95 20.73
CA ASN A 112 -1.36 8.05 19.82
C ASN A 112 -0.26 7.01 20.08
N GLN A 113 -0.61 5.87 20.69
CA GLN A 113 0.33 4.79 20.96
C GLN A 113 0.35 3.76 19.83
N ILE A 114 1.52 3.17 19.60
CA ILE A 114 1.65 2.06 18.64
C ILE A 114 0.95 0.84 19.23
N MET A 115 -0.17 0.43 18.65
CA MET A 115 -0.90 -0.77 19.04
C MET A 115 -0.19 -2.03 18.54
N SER A 116 0.32 -1.98 17.30
CA SER A 116 0.99 -3.13 16.69
C SER A 116 1.90 -2.71 15.54
N SER A 117 2.91 -3.56 15.29
CA SER A 117 3.79 -3.50 14.12
C SER A 117 3.99 -4.91 13.59
N PHE A 118 3.78 -5.09 12.30
CA PHE A 118 3.87 -6.39 11.64
C PHE A 118 4.32 -6.25 10.19
N GLN A 119 4.77 -7.35 9.59
CA GLN A 119 4.99 -7.42 8.15
C GLN A 119 3.83 -8.12 7.49
N GLN A 120 3.52 -7.70 6.27
CA GLN A 120 2.49 -8.31 5.45
C GLN A 120 3.04 -8.58 4.06
N GLU A 121 2.86 -9.82 3.61
CA GLU A 121 3.05 -10.25 2.24
C GLU A 121 1.68 -10.41 1.57
N ASP A 122 1.52 -9.84 0.39
CA ASP A 122 0.34 -9.97 -0.44
C ASP A 122 0.75 -10.56 -1.79
N LEU A 123 0.21 -11.72 -2.14
CA LEU A 123 0.31 -12.32 -3.47
C LEU A 123 -1.04 -12.20 -4.16
N SER A 124 -1.14 -11.29 -5.12
CA SER A 124 -2.37 -11.00 -5.85
C SER A 124 -2.34 -11.62 -7.24
N VAL A 125 -3.41 -12.33 -7.60
CA VAL A 125 -3.66 -12.90 -8.92
C VAL A 125 -4.92 -12.29 -9.49
N SER A 126 -4.78 -11.48 -10.53
CA SER A 126 -5.88 -10.89 -11.30
C SER A 126 -6.15 -11.68 -12.58
N THR A 127 -7.42 -11.99 -12.84
CA THR A 127 -7.88 -12.74 -14.01
C THR A 127 -9.12 -12.09 -14.63
N PRO A 128 -9.15 -11.84 -15.96
CA PRO A 128 -10.34 -11.30 -16.62
C PRO A 128 -11.45 -12.36 -16.60
N GLN A 129 -12.68 -11.93 -16.27
CA GLN A 129 -13.88 -12.76 -16.29
C GLN A 129 -14.71 -12.49 -17.55
N SER A 130 -14.76 -11.23 -17.96
CA SER A 130 -15.33 -10.74 -19.20
C SER A 130 -14.65 -9.41 -19.57
N ASP A 131 -15.03 -8.80 -20.70
CA ASP A 131 -14.58 -7.44 -20.97
C ASP A 131 -15.01 -6.49 -19.85
N GLY A 132 -14.08 -5.64 -19.42
CA GLY A 132 -14.28 -4.70 -18.30
C GLY A 132 -14.51 -5.34 -16.93
N VAL A 133 -14.30 -6.65 -16.73
CA VAL A 133 -14.49 -7.30 -15.41
C VAL A 133 -13.31 -8.18 -15.06
N VAL A 134 -12.72 -7.95 -13.89
CA VAL A 134 -11.58 -8.71 -13.35
C VAL A 134 -11.93 -9.30 -12.00
N LYS A 135 -11.55 -10.55 -11.78
CA LYS A 135 -11.48 -11.16 -10.45
C LYS A 135 -10.04 -11.08 -9.96
N ALA A 136 -9.82 -10.49 -8.79
CA ALA A 136 -8.56 -10.58 -8.09
C ALA A 136 -8.68 -11.46 -6.85
N VAL A 137 -7.73 -12.37 -6.68
CA VAL A 137 -7.56 -13.23 -5.51
C VAL A 137 -6.24 -12.86 -4.86
N VAL A 138 -6.28 -12.44 -3.61
CA VAL A 138 -5.11 -12.00 -2.84
C VAL A 138 -4.89 -12.97 -1.69
N GLU A 139 -3.77 -13.66 -1.69
CA GLU A 139 -3.28 -14.39 -0.52
C GLU A 139 -2.46 -13.42 0.32
N CYS A 140 -2.92 -13.19 1.55
CA CYS A 140 -2.27 -12.32 2.51
C CYS A 140 -1.66 -13.16 3.64
N ARG A 141 -0.40 -12.89 3.95
CA ARG A 141 0.32 -13.48 5.09
C ARG A 141 0.85 -12.38 5.99
N VAL A 142 0.46 -12.41 7.26
CA VAL A 142 0.92 -11.48 8.27
C VAL A 142 1.94 -12.17 9.16
N PHE A 143 3.09 -11.53 9.37
CA PHE A 143 4.19 -12.05 10.16
C PHE A 143 4.37 -11.24 11.45
N ASN A 144 4.66 -11.93 12.54
CA ASN A 144 5.05 -11.29 13.80
C ASN A 144 6.52 -10.80 13.75
N GLN A 145 7.00 -10.23 14.86
CA GLN A 145 8.36 -9.68 14.97
C GLN A 145 9.47 -10.74 14.88
N ASP A 146 9.14 -12.01 15.14
CA ASP A 146 10.05 -13.13 15.00
C ASP A 146 10.07 -13.70 13.57
N GLY A 147 9.27 -13.13 12.67
CA GLY A 147 9.13 -13.61 11.29
C GLY A 147 8.29 -14.87 11.16
N ARG A 148 7.56 -15.27 12.22
CA ARG A 148 6.60 -16.37 12.15
C ARG A 148 5.27 -15.87 11.61
N VAL A 149 4.61 -16.70 10.79
CA VAL A 149 3.27 -16.42 10.29
C VAL A 149 2.32 -16.35 11.49
N LYS A 150 1.67 -15.21 11.66
CA LYS A 150 0.64 -14.96 12.66
C LYS A 150 -0.74 -15.26 12.10
N PHE A 151 -0.97 -14.92 10.83
CA PHE A 151 -2.26 -15.03 10.20
C PHE A 151 -2.11 -15.19 8.68
N GLU A 152 -2.98 -16.00 8.08
CA GLU A 152 -3.12 -16.15 6.64
C GLU A 152 -4.58 -16.02 6.24
N ASP A 153 -4.83 -15.33 5.14
CA ASP A 153 -6.16 -15.19 4.57
C ASP A 153 -6.12 -15.11 3.06
N THR A 154 -7.26 -15.41 2.47
CA THR A 154 -7.53 -15.15 1.06
C THR A 154 -8.61 -14.09 0.95
N ILE A 155 -8.38 -13.08 0.12
CA ILE A 155 -9.35 -12.05 -0.22
C ILE A 155 -9.71 -12.20 -1.68
N GLU A 156 -11.00 -12.31 -1.98
CA GLU A 156 -11.52 -12.25 -3.33
C GLU A 156 -12.23 -10.92 -3.55
N VAL A 157 -11.98 -10.30 -4.70
CA VAL A 157 -12.65 -9.06 -5.12
C VAL A 157 -12.99 -9.14 -6.61
N MET A 158 -14.17 -8.60 -6.93
CA MET A 158 -14.58 -8.33 -8.30
C MET A 158 -14.37 -6.85 -8.57
N GLU A 159 -13.65 -6.55 -9.63
CA GLU A 159 -13.33 -5.20 -10.07
C GLU A 159 -13.98 -4.96 -11.44
N VAL A 160 -14.65 -3.82 -11.60
CA VAL A 160 -15.31 -3.44 -12.85
C VAL A 160 -14.61 -2.20 -13.41
N ARG A 161 -14.22 -2.24 -14.69
CA ARG A 161 -13.62 -1.11 -15.38
C ARG A 161 -14.66 -0.02 -15.57
N VAL A 162 -14.38 1.16 -15.05
CA VAL A 162 -15.23 2.35 -15.20
C VAL A 162 -14.73 3.30 -16.26
N GLU A 163 -13.44 3.22 -16.60
CA GLU A 163 -12.83 4.02 -17.66
C GLU A 163 -11.70 3.23 -18.32
N GLU A 164 -11.60 3.33 -19.64
CA GLU A 164 -10.48 2.77 -20.41
C GLU A 164 -9.16 3.47 -20.04
N PHE A 165 -8.05 2.86 -20.45
CA PHE A 165 -6.74 3.48 -20.27
C PHE A 165 -6.62 4.82 -21.02
N ASN A 166 -6.33 5.87 -20.27
CA ASN A 166 -5.87 7.16 -20.78
C ASN A 166 -4.51 7.49 -20.14
N PRO A 167 -3.44 7.75 -20.92
CA PRO A 167 -2.15 8.05 -20.33
C PRO A 167 -2.18 9.29 -19.42
N ILE A 168 -1.29 9.31 -18.44
CA ILE A 168 -1.15 10.39 -17.45
C ILE A 168 0.24 10.97 -17.59
N ASP A 169 0.36 12.12 -18.26
CA ASP A 169 1.66 12.77 -18.52
C ASP A 169 2.19 13.52 -17.31
N GLU A 170 1.33 14.25 -16.60
CA GLU A 170 1.73 15.03 -15.43
C GLU A 170 0.65 14.98 -14.36
N TYR A 171 1.06 14.82 -13.10
CA TYR A 171 0.17 15.00 -11.96
C TYR A 171 0.95 15.34 -10.69
N ASN A 172 0.45 16.31 -9.92
CA ASN A 172 1.04 16.76 -8.65
C ASN A 172 2.55 17.13 -8.76
N GLY A 173 2.92 17.84 -9.84
CA GLY A 173 4.30 18.27 -10.10
C GLY A 173 5.26 17.14 -10.47
N ILE A 174 4.74 15.97 -10.85
CA ILE A 174 5.52 14.85 -11.40
C ILE A 174 5.21 14.74 -12.88
N ASP A 175 6.23 14.88 -13.71
CA ASP A 175 6.19 14.54 -15.13
C ASP A 175 6.45 13.04 -15.31
N TYR A 176 5.37 12.27 -15.43
CA TYR A 176 5.41 10.83 -15.63
C TYR A 176 5.93 10.47 -17.02
N ARG A 177 5.71 11.32 -18.03
CA ARG A 177 6.18 11.07 -19.39
C ARG A 177 7.70 11.19 -19.45
N ASP A 178 8.27 12.28 -18.95
CA ASP A 178 9.72 12.47 -18.85
C ASP A 178 10.37 11.38 -17.99
N SER A 179 9.78 11.05 -16.83
CA SER A 179 10.27 9.95 -15.99
C SER A 179 10.28 8.61 -16.72
N PHE A 180 9.25 8.32 -17.51
CA PHE A 180 9.15 7.09 -18.29
C PHE A 180 10.15 7.05 -19.46
N ILE A 181 10.35 8.16 -20.17
CA ILE A 181 11.35 8.27 -21.24
C ILE A 181 12.75 7.99 -20.67
N LYS A 182 13.12 8.68 -19.59
CA LYS A 182 14.41 8.46 -18.90
C LYS A 182 14.60 7.01 -18.47
N PHE A 183 13.54 6.36 -18.00
CA PHE A 183 13.58 4.95 -17.65
C PHE A 183 13.86 4.06 -18.87
N LEU A 184 13.20 4.29 -20.01
CA LEU A 184 13.42 3.51 -21.23
C LEU A 184 14.84 3.72 -21.79
N GLU A 185 15.34 4.95 -21.79
CA GLU A 185 16.71 5.27 -22.19
C GLU A 185 17.74 4.58 -21.30
N ALA A 186 17.60 4.71 -19.98
CA ALA A 186 18.50 4.09 -19.01
C ALA A 186 18.46 2.55 -19.06
N SER A 187 17.33 1.97 -19.48
CA SER A 187 17.16 0.53 -19.66
C SER A 187 17.64 0.01 -21.02
N GLY A 188 18.18 0.88 -21.89
CA GLY A 188 18.68 0.49 -23.21
C GLY A 188 17.58 0.22 -24.24
N HIS A 189 16.40 0.84 -24.06
CA HIS A 189 15.24 0.66 -24.92
C HIS A 189 14.69 1.97 -25.54
N PRO A 190 15.51 2.81 -26.18
CA PRO A 190 15.04 4.06 -26.78
C PRO A 190 14.06 3.83 -27.94
N GLU A 191 14.08 2.65 -28.58
CA GLU A 191 13.12 2.27 -29.63
C GLU A 191 11.68 2.13 -29.13
N LEU A 192 11.49 2.12 -27.80
CA LEU A 192 10.17 2.07 -27.16
C LEU A 192 9.63 3.44 -26.80
N ILE A 193 10.41 4.51 -26.97
CA ILE A 193 9.95 5.88 -26.68
C ILE A 193 8.83 6.23 -27.65
N PRO A 194 7.62 6.58 -27.17
CA PRO A 194 6.52 6.98 -28.03
C PRO A 194 6.90 8.19 -28.89
N ALA A 195 6.42 8.20 -30.14
CA ALA A 195 6.44 9.41 -30.95
C ALA A 195 5.74 10.57 -30.22
N GLU A 196 6.07 11.81 -30.60
CA GLU A 196 5.45 12.97 -29.98
C GLU A 196 3.92 12.88 -30.08
N ARG A 197 3.27 12.80 -28.91
CA ARG A 197 1.83 12.93 -28.76
C ARG A 197 1.46 14.23 -28.06
N PRO A 198 0.29 14.81 -28.35
CA PRO A 198 -0.26 15.91 -27.55
C PRO A 198 -0.25 15.55 -26.06
N LYS A 199 0.00 16.54 -25.21
CA LYS A 199 -0.04 16.36 -23.76
C LYS A 199 -1.42 15.81 -23.37
N SER A 200 -1.44 14.69 -22.65
CA SER A 200 -2.70 14.12 -22.18
C SER A 200 -3.37 15.09 -21.21
N VAL A 201 -4.66 15.34 -21.38
CA VAL A 201 -5.49 15.97 -20.35
C VAL A 201 -6.02 14.86 -19.45
N LEU A 202 -5.92 15.05 -18.13
CA LEU A 202 -6.51 14.12 -17.18
C LEU A 202 -8.04 14.16 -17.34
N THR A 203 -8.68 13.00 -17.26
CA THR A 203 -10.13 12.96 -17.16
C THR A 203 -10.57 13.39 -15.77
N GLU A 204 -11.82 13.85 -15.62
CA GLU A 204 -12.39 14.21 -14.31
C GLU A 204 -12.29 13.04 -13.32
N THR A 205 -12.50 11.80 -13.78
CA THR A 205 -12.33 10.60 -12.97
C THR A 205 -10.89 10.43 -12.49
N GLN A 206 -9.90 10.60 -13.39
CA GLN A 206 -8.48 10.53 -13.03
C GLN A 206 -8.11 11.60 -12.00
N GLU A 207 -8.52 12.85 -12.21
CA GLU A 207 -8.26 13.93 -11.26
C GLU A 207 -8.89 13.66 -9.89
N ARG A 208 -10.14 13.18 -9.87
CA ARG A 208 -10.82 12.80 -8.62
C ARG A 208 -10.06 11.70 -7.89
N ILE A 209 -9.68 10.63 -8.56
CA ILE A 209 -9.00 9.50 -7.92
C ILE A 209 -7.61 9.91 -7.44
N LEU A 210 -6.82 10.54 -8.31
CA LEU A 210 -5.47 10.98 -7.96
C LEU A 210 -5.48 12.00 -6.82
N SER A 211 -6.48 12.89 -6.77
CA SER A 211 -6.65 13.85 -5.68
C SER A 211 -7.06 13.18 -4.36
N ILE A 212 -7.90 12.14 -4.42
CA ILE A 212 -8.20 11.31 -3.25
C ILE A 212 -6.92 10.61 -2.80
N GLU A 213 -6.20 9.90 -3.66
CA GLU A 213 -4.96 9.22 -3.27
C GLU A 213 -3.92 10.18 -2.65
N THR A 214 -3.86 11.42 -3.14
CA THR A 214 -2.92 12.45 -2.65
C THR A 214 -3.37 13.09 -1.35
N ARG A 215 -4.69 13.32 -1.16
CA ARG A 215 -5.25 13.87 0.09
C ARG A 215 -5.42 12.81 1.17
N ASN A 216 -5.61 11.57 0.75
CA ASN A 216 -6.15 10.47 1.52
C ASN A 216 -5.60 9.16 0.93
N ASN A 217 -4.55 8.60 1.51
CA ASN A 217 -4.38 7.14 1.48
C ASN A 217 -5.46 6.40 2.31
N ARG A 218 -6.60 7.05 2.59
CA ARG A 218 -7.69 6.61 3.44
C ARG A 218 -8.59 5.67 2.66
N MET A 219 -8.28 4.38 2.65
CA MET A 219 -9.34 3.38 2.47
C MET A 219 -10.29 3.51 3.66
N GLN A 220 -11.54 3.89 3.41
CA GLN A 220 -12.59 3.80 4.43
C GLN A 220 -13.06 2.35 4.49
N VAL A 221 -12.76 1.67 5.58
CA VAL A 221 -13.37 0.38 5.91
C VAL A 221 -14.67 0.70 6.63
N PHE A 222 -15.81 0.49 5.96
CA PHE A 222 -17.12 0.73 6.60
C PHE A 222 -17.43 -0.38 7.60
N LYS A 223 -18.08 0.03 8.72
CA LYS A 223 -18.42 -0.82 9.85
C LYS A 223 -19.16 -2.09 9.46
N ARG A 224 -18.87 -3.10 10.25
CA ARG A 224 -19.36 -4.46 10.22
C ARG A 224 -20.78 -4.55 10.80
N THR A 225 -21.72 -5.17 10.10
CA THR A 225 -22.97 -5.68 10.68
C THR A 225 -22.78 -7.15 11.08
N GLY A 226 -22.16 -7.39 12.24
CA GLY A 226 -22.01 -8.73 12.83
C GLY A 226 -20.64 -8.93 13.47
N GLY A 227 -20.57 -9.41 14.71
CA GLY A 227 -19.33 -9.44 15.52
C GLY A 227 -18.07 -9.97 14.83
N GLU A 228 -16.95 -9.26 15.01
CA GLU A 228 -15.82 -9.84 15.75
C GLU A 228 -15.59 -11.37 15.78
N PRO A 229 -14.96 -12.09 14.82
CA PRO A 229 -14.31 -13.33 15.14
C PRO A 229 -13.03 -12.92 15.88
N ASP A 230 -12.81 -13.50 17.05
CA ASP A 230 -11.72 -13.22 18.01
C ASP A 230 -10.28 -13.41 17.48
N GLY A 231 -10.07 -13.41 16.16
CA GLY A 231 -8.78 -13.50 15.49
C GLY A 231 -8.30 -12.22 14.79
N ALA A 232 -9.09 -11.14 14.77
CA ALA A 232 -8.62 -9.85 14.26
C ALA A 232 -7.79 -9.12 15.34
N PRO A 233 -6.65 -8.47 15.01
CA PRO A 233 -5.84 -7.80 16.01
C PRO A 233 -6.53 -6.50 16.41
N GLY A 234 -7.38 -6.56 17.44
CA GLY A 234 -8.13 -5.45 17.99
C GLY A 234 -8.72 -5.70 19.39
N GLY A 235 -8.98 -6.95 19.79
CA GLY A 235 -9.53 -7.25 21.12
C GLY A 235 -8.48 -7.78 22.10
N VAL A 236 -8.09 -7.00 23.10
CA VAL A 236 -7.49 -7.54 24.33
C VAL A 236 -8.63 -7.90 25.27
N SER A 237 -9.09 -9.15 25.22
CA SER A 237 -9.92 -9.72 26.29
C SER A 237 -9.05 -10.64 27.15
N ASN A 238 -8.77 -10.20 28.38
CA ASN A 238 -8.18 -11.04 29.42
C ASN A 238 -9.25 -12.00 29.94
N GLN A 239 -9.47 -13.11 29.27
CA GLN A 239 -10.10 -14.29 29.85
C GLN A 239 -9.34 -15.54 29.40
N LEU A 240 -8.69 -16.19 30.38
CA LEU A 240 -8.16 -17.54 30.25
C LEU A 240 -9.33 -18.52 30.14
N PRO A 241 -9.34 -19.46 29.18
CA PRO A 241 -10.17 -20.64 29.29
C PRO A 241 -9.35 -21.89 29.63
N ASP A 242 -10.04 -22.67 30.44
CA ASP A 242 -9.76 -23.99 31.01
C ASP A 242 -9.53 -25.06 29.94
N GLU A 243 -8.65 -26.01 30.24
CA GLU A 243 -8.26 -27.12 29.37
C GLU A 243 -9.39 -28.15 29.26
N SER A 244 -9.92 -28.37 28.06
CA SER A 244 -10.52 -29.66 27.71
C SER A 244 -10.24 -30.01 26.25
N GLN A 245 -9.78 -31.24 26.07
CA GLN A 245 -9.28 -31.83 24.85
C GLN A 245 -10.44 -32.25 23.96
N ASP A 246 -10.39 -31.88 22.67
CA ASP A 246 -11.13 -32.57 21.63
C ASP A 246 -10.23 -32.74 20.40
N GLU A 247 -10.05 -34.01 20.00
CA GLU A 247 -9.26 -34.46 18.86
C GLU A 247 -9.95 -34.08 17.53
N PHE A 248 -9.27 -33.31 16.68
CA PHE A 248 -9.65 -33.12 15.28
C PHE A 248 -8.78 -33.98 14.35
N PRO A 249 -9.35 -34.52 13.26
CA PRO A 249 -8.64 -35.40 12.34
C PRO A 249 -7.62 -34.65 11.46
N PRO A 250 -6.61 -35.34 10.91
CA PRO A 250 -5.48 -34.71 10.23
C PRO A 250 -5.89 -34.05 8.91
N GLN A 251 -5.58 -32.76 8.78
CA GLN A 251 -5.67 -32.02 7.53
C GLN A 251 -4.62 -32.52 6.53
N GLN A 252 -5.07 -32.80 5.30
CA GLN A 252 -4.22 -33.14 4.16
C GLN A 252 -3.26 -31.99 3.84
N GLN A 253 -1.96 -32.30 3.86
CA GLN A 253 -0.89 -31.39 3.49
C GLN A 253 -1.01 -31.02 2.01
N ARG A 254 -1.37 -29.76 1.72
CA ARG A 254 -1.16 -29.19 0.39
C ARG A 254 0.34 -28.97 0.18
N THR A 255 0.82 -29.45 -0.95
CA THR A 255 2.22 -29.46 -1.36
C THR A 255 2.80 -28.05 -1.49
N GLY A 256 3.68 -27.69 -0.54
CA GLY A 256 5.00 -27.11 -0.79
C GLY A 256 5.09 -25.71 -1.40
N PHE A 257 4.84 -24.66 -0.60
CA PHE A 257 5.57 -23.40 -0.75
C PHE A 257 6.72 -23.42 0.27
N GLN A 258 7.98 -23.49 -0.18
CA GLN A 258 9.11 -23.38 0.75
C GLN A 258 9.18 -21.93 1.26
N PRO A 259 9.11 -21.69 2.58
CA PRO A 259 9.36 -20.37 3.12
C PRO A 259 10.78 -19.96 2.76
N SER A 260 10.90 -18.86 2.01
CA SER A 260 12.16 -18.18 1.74
C SER A 260 12.88 -17.95 3.08
N GLN A 261 14.02 -18.60 3.28
CA GLN A 261 14.89 -18.27 4.40
C GLN A 261 15.38 -16.83 4.19
N ARG A 262 14.85 -15.90 4.97
CA ARG A 262 15.22 -14.49 4.84
C ARG A 262 16.68 -14.29 5.27
N PRO A 263 17.48 -13.55 4.49
CA PRO A 263 18.82 -13.16 4.92
C PRO A 263 18.76 -12.36 6.22
N GLN A 264 19.65 -12.66 7.18
CA GLN A 264 19.75 -11.95 8.47
C GLN A 264 19.86 -10.42 8.31
N SER A 265 20.37 -9.95 7.17
CA SER A 265 20.49 -8.53 6.82
C SER A 265 19.15 -7.79 6.74
N GLN A 266 18.06 -8.44 6.33
CA GLN A 266 16.74 -7.81 6.26
C GLN A 266 16.15 -7.53 7.65
N ARG A 267 16.38 -8.42 8.63
CA ARG A 267 15.92 -8.25 10.01
C ARG A 267 16.59 -7.04 10.67
N LEU A 268 17.90 -6.86 10.44
CA LEU A 268 18.66 -5.73 10.96
C LEU A 268 18.19 -4.41 10.32
N GLN A 269 17.94 -4.39 9.01
CA GLN A 269 17.42 -3.21 8.31
C GLN A 269 16.02 -2.80 8.82
N LEU A 270 15.17 -3.78 9.11
CA LEU A 270 13.84 -3.54 9.71
C LEU A 270 13.94 -2.93 11.10
N GLN A 271 14.81 -3.48 11.95
CA GLN A 271 15.02 -2.98 13.31
C GLN A 271 15.55 -1.55 13.29
N GLN A 272 16.48 -1.23 12.38
CA GLN A 272 16.99 0.13 12.19
C GLN A 272 15.90 1.09 11.71
N LYS A 273 15.09 0.70 10.71
CA LYS A 273 13.96 1.51 10.25
C LYS A 273 12.94 1.76 11.36
N PHE A 274 12.68 0.74 12.19
CA PHE A 274 11.75 0.86 13.32
C PHE A 274 12.28 1.81 14.39
N GLN A 275 13.57 1.73 14.74
CA GLN A 275 14.21 2.68 15.67
C GLN A 275 14.18 4.11 15.13
N GLN A 276 14.44 4.31 13.84
CA GLN A 276 14.35 5.63 13.20
C GLN A 276 12.93 6.18 13.28
N LEU A 277 11.91 5.36 13.00
CA LEU A 277 10.51 5.77 13.09
C LEU A 277 10.13 6.14 14.53
N GLN A 278 10.54 5.35 15.53
CA GLN A 278 10.29 5.65 16.94
C GLN A 278 10.93 6.97 17.37
N GLN A 279 12.19 7.22 16.98
CA GLN A 279 12.88 8.49 17.27
C GLN A 279 12.17 9.67 16.61
N GLN A 280 11.67 9.51 15.38
CA GLN A 280 10.92 10.55 14.69
C GLN A 280 9.58 10.85 15.37
N LEU A 281 8.84 9.81 15.78
CA LEU A 281 7.57 9.97 16.51
C LEU A 281 7.79 10.67 17.86
N GLN A 282 8.87 10.34 18.60
CA GLN A 282 9.23 11.04 19.83
C GLN A 282 9.53 12.53 19.60
N GLN A 283 10.17 12.89 18.48
CA GLN A 283 10.45 14.29 18.15
C GLN A 283 9.16 15.08 17.83
N LEU A 284 8.15 14.43 17.25
CA LEU A 284 6.84 15.05 16.99
C LEU A 284 6.00 15.26 18.26
N GLN A 285 6.24 14.46 19.30
CA GLN A 285 5.54 14.57 20.58
C GLN A 285 6.15 15.63 21.51
N GLN A 286 7.31 16.20 21.19
CA GLN A 286 7.86 17.28 22.01
C GLN A 286 7.09 18.58 21.75
N PRO A 287 6.46 19.19 22.78
CA PRO A 287 5.77 20.46 22.62
C PRO A 287 6.79 21.50 22.15
N HIS A 288 6.49 22.19 21.04
CA HIS A 288 7.26 23.35 20.63
C HIS A 288 7.22 24.37 21.76
N GLN A 289 8.28 24.43 22.57
CA GLN A 289 8.45 25.53 23.50
C GLN A 289 8.54 26.80 22.65
N PRO A 290 7.60 27.75 22.79
CA PRO A 290 7.73 29.00 22.08
C PRO A 290 9.04 29.63 22.53
N GLN A 291 9.96 29.81 21.57
CA GLN A 291 11.18 30.56 21.83
C GLN A 291 10.73 31.95 22.28
N ARG A 292 10.91 32.26 23.56
CA ARG A 292 10.68 33.61 24.07
C ARG A 292 11.56 34.53 23.23
N PRO A 293 11.00 35.56 22.59
CA PRO A 293 11.82 36.52 21.87
C PRO A 293 12.83 37.11 22.85
N GLU A 294 14.11 36.98 22.53
CA GLU A 294 15.18 37.61 23.28
C GLU A 294 14.91 39.11 23.30
N SER A 295 14.59 39.61 24.49
CA SER A 295 14.55 41.03 24.79
C SER A 295 15.92 41.62 24.50
N LYS A 296 16.11 42.18 23.29
CA LYS A 296 17.25 43.05 22.97
C LYS A 296 17.25 44.19 23.99
N ARG A 297 18.11 44.10 25.01
CA ARG A 297 18.47 45.24 25.84
C ARG A 297 19.14 46.27 24.93
N MET A 298 18.50 47.42 24.78
CA MET A 298 19.17 48.59 24.21
C MET A 298 20.29 49.02 25.17
N PRO A 299 21.48 49.35 24.66
CA PRO A 299 22.53 49.95 25.48
C PRO A 299 22.12 51.38 25.86
N ASP A 300 22.18 51.69 27.16
CA ASP A 300 22.01 53.04 27.68
C ASP A 300 23.07 53.97 27.08
N SER A 301 22.62 55.02 26.40
CA SER A 301 23.44 56.16 26.01
C SER A 301 23.72 57.02 27.26
N GLY A 302 24.95 56.95 27.76
CA GLY A 302 25.44 57.81 28.82
C GLY A 302 25.66 59.25 28.34
N PHE A 303 25.28 60.20 29.21
CA PHE A 303 25.76 61.59 29.26
C PHE A 303 27.09 61.65 29.99
#